data_AF-A0A7K2M3I2-F1
#
_entry.id   AF-A0A7K2M3I2-F1
#
_cell.length_a   1.000
_cell.length_b   1.000
_cell.length_c   1.000
_cell.angle_alpha   90.00
_cell.angle_beta   90.00
_cell.angle_gamma   90.00
#
_symmetry.space_group_name_H-M   'P 1'
#
loop_
_entity.id
_entity.type
_entity.pdbx_description
1 polymer ?
#
loop_
_entity_poly.entity_id
_entity_poly.type
_entity_poly.pdbx_seq_one_letter_code
_entity_poly.pdbx_strand_id
1 'polypeptide(L)' 'MRERQASSGGNRPAGDFAAFVAGAGGRLLHTATLLTAEAPDDNPRARRLLTLALARTYASWDRLRGDDPYDHARRHLAAR' A
#
# COMPACT_ATOMS: atom_id res chain seq x y z
N MET A 1 10.35 -5.60 -41.42
CA MET A 1 8.93 -5.76 -41.02
C MET A 1 8.80 -6.79 -39.89
N ARG A 2 8.55 -6.33 -38.67
CA ARG A 2 7.45 -6.79 -37.80
C ARG A 2 7.56 -6.02 -36.49
N GLU A 3 6.83 -4.93 -36.47
CA GLU A 3 6.50 -4.14 -35.29
C GLU A 3 5.89 -5.08 -34.25
N ARG A 4 6.46 -5.07 -33.04
CA ARG A 4 5.69 -5.36 -31.83
C ARG A 4 5.59 -4.07 -31.04
N GLN A 5 4.78 -3.17 -31.59
CA GLN A 5 4.09 -2.17 -30.79
C GLN A 5 3.08 -2.93 -29.92
N ALA A 6 3.49 -3.26 -28.70
CA ALA A 6 2.55 -3.46 -27.61
C ALA A 6 2.60 -2.18 -26.78
N SER A 7 1.72 -1.27 -27.16
CA SER A 7 1.23 -0.13 -26.39
C SER A 7 1.13 -0.50 -24.90
N SER A 8 2.01 0.06 -24.07
CA SER A 8 1.83 0.15 -22.62
C SER A 8 2.13 1.58 -22.17
N GLY A 9 1.56 2.54 -22.90
CA GLY A 9 1.27 3.85 -22.32
C GLY A 9 -0.15 3.79 -21.76
N GLY A 10 -0.31 3.87 -20.43
CA GLY A 10 -1.65 4.05 -19.88
C GLY A 10 -1.96 3.54 -18.47
N ASN A 11 -0.99 3.41 -17.55
CA ASN A 11 -1.21 3.78 -16.14
C ASN A 11 0.15 3.83 -15.43
N ARG A 12 0.48 4.91 -14.72
CA ARG A 12 1.70 4.90 -13.88
C ARG A 12 1.35 4.17 -12.60
N PRO A 13 1.97 3.01 -12.27
CA PRO A 13 1.74 2.30 -11.00
C PRO A 13 1.84 3.23 -9.77
N ALA A 14 2.69 4.25 -9.86
CA ALA A 14 2.83 5.29 -8.85
C ALA A 14 1.56 6.14 -8.62
N GLY A 15 0.77 6.41 -9.66
CA GLY A 15 -0.47 7.20 -9.57
C GLY A 15 -1.60 6.42 -8.89
N ASP A 16 -1.84 5.17 -9.32
CA ASP A 16 -2.82 4.30 -8.69
C ASP A 16 -2.47 4.02 -7.23
N PHE A 17 -1.18 3.80 -6.95
CA PHE A 17 -0.71 3.60 -5.60
C PHE A 17 -0.92 4.85 -4.74
N ALA A 18 -0.63 6.04 -5.27
CA ALA A 18 -0.88 7.30 -4.57
C ALA A 18 -2.37 7.49 -4.27
N ALA A 19 -3.26 7.18 -5.22
CA ALA A 19 -4.71 7.23 -5.02
C ALA A 19 -5.18 6.23 -3.94
N PHE A 20 -4.63 5.02 -3.95
CA PHE A 20 -4.87 4.03 -2.89
C PHE A 20 -4.42 4.53 -1.51
N VAL A 21 -3.19 5.06 -1.40
CA VAL A 21 -2.67 5.60 -0.14
C VAL A 21 -3.52 6.77 0.34
N ALA A 22 -3.96 7.66 -0.55
CA ALA A 22 -4.86 8.75 -0.21
C ALA A 22 -6.22 8.24 0.33
N GLY A 23 -6.78 7.17 -0.24
CA GLY A 23 -8.09 6.62 0.16
C GLY A 23 -8.06 5.66 1.35
N ALA A 24 -6.95 4.98 1.60
CA ALA A 24 -6.83 3.93 2.61
C ALA A 24 -5.82 4.23 3.73
N GLY A 25 -4.88 5.16 3.52
CA GLY A 25 -3.77 5.44 4.44
C GLY A 25 -4.22 5.78 5.86
N GLY A 26 -5.28 6.60 6.00
CA GLY A 26 -5.83 6.93 7.32
C GLY A 26 -6.36 5.72 8.08
N ARG A 27 -7.10 4.81 7.41
CA ARG A 27 -7.62 3.59 8.04
C ARG A 27 -6.51 2.60 8.38
N LEU A 28 -5.50 2.50 7.51
CA LEU A 28 -4.32 1.66 7.76
C LEU A 28 -3.48 2.21 8.92
N LEU A 29 -3.32 3.53 9.04
CA LEU A 29 -2.65 4.16 10.18
C LEU A 29 -3.41 3.94 11.48
N HIS A 30 -4.74 4.09 11.46
CA HIS A 30 -5.57 3.81 12.63
C HIS A 30 -5.40 2.35 13.08
N THR A 31 -5.42 1.40 12.14
CA THR A 31 -5.17 -0.01 12.42
C THR A 31 -3.78 -0.24 13.02
N ALA A 32 -2.74 0.36 12.44
CA ALA A 32 -1.37 0.26 12.96
C ALA A 32 -1.23 0.86 14.37
N THR A 33 -1.96 1.95 14.66
CA THR A 33 -2.01 2.59 16.00
C THR A 33 -2.59 1.63 17.02
N LEU A 34 -3.72 0.96 16.68
CA LEU A 34 -4.32 -0.03 17.56
C LEU A 34 -3.39 -1.23 17.81
N LEU A 35 -2.72 -1.73 16.77
CA LEU A 35 -1.80 -2.87 16.89
C LEU A 35 -0.56 -2.56 17.73
N THR A 36 -0.12 -1.30 17.75
CA THR A 36 1.06 -0.87 18.50
C THR A 36 0.73 -0.30 19.89
N ALA A 37 -0.56 -0.18 20.21
CA ALA A 37 -1.07 0.41 21.46
C ALA A 37 -0.52 1.83 21.73
N GLU A 38 -0.34 2.63 20.67
CA GLU A 38 0.11 4.02 20.75
C GLU A 38 -1.09 4.99 20.76
N ALA A 39 -0.88 6.22 21.24
CA ALA A 39 -1.88 7.28 21.14
C ALA A 39 -1.99 7.76 19.67
N PRO A 40 -3.18 8.13 19.16
CA PRO A 40 -3.34 8.57 17.78
C PRO A 40 -2.42 9.71 17.35
N ASP A 41 -2.11 10.63 18.27
CA ASP A 41 -1.28 11.82 18.03
C ASP A 41 0.22 11.59 18.34
N ASP A 42 0.59 10.45 18.94
CA ASP A 42 1.97 10.09 19.28
C ASP A 42 2.19 8.59 19.02
N ASN A 43 2.28 8.25 17.73
CA ASN A 43 2.37 6.87 17.24
C ASN A 43 3.57 6.59 16.31
N PRO A 44 4.81 6.86 16.75
CA PRO A 44 6.00 6.67 15.92
C PRO A 44 6.18 5.21 15.45
N ARG A 45 5.80 4.21 16.25
CA ARG A 45 5.91 2.79 15.85
C ARG A 45 4.84 2.42 14.83
N ALA A 46 3.61 2.89 14.98
CA ALA A 46 2.52 2.69 14.03
C ALA A 46 2.87 3.27 12.66
N ARG A 47 3.41 4.49 12.64
CA ARG A 47 3.86 5.14 11.39
C ARG A 47 4.95 4.33 10.72
N ARG A 48 5.95 3.85 11.48
CA ARG A 48 7.02 2.99 10.96
C ARG A 48 6.47 1.66 10.42
N LEU A 49 5.56 1.03 11.15
CA LEU A 49 4.90 -0.21 10.74
C LEU A 49 4.13 -0.02 9.43
N LEU A 50 3.34 1.06 9.34
CA LEU A 50 2.61 1.43 8.13
C LEU A 50 3.55 1.67 6.94
N THR A 51 4.64 2.41 7.12
CA THR A 51 5.62 2.64 6.05
C THR A 51 6.17 1.32 5.52
N LEU A 52 6.48 0.36 6.39
CA LEU A 52 6.97 -0.96 5.97
C LEU A 52 5.90 -1.78 5.23
N ALA A 53 4.65 -1.74 5.67
CA ALA A 53 3.54 -2.41 4.99
C ALA A 53 3.26 -1.79 3.60
N LEU A 54 3.27 -0.46 3.50
CA LEU A 54 3.10 0.26 2.23
C LEU A 54 4.25 0.00 1.26
N ALA A 55 5.50 -0.05 1.74
CA ALA A 55 6.65 -0.38 0.88
C ALA A 55 6.53 -1.78 0.28
N ARG A 56 6.07 -2.77 1.04
CA ARG A 56 5.82 -4.14 0.55
C ARG A 56 4.64 -4.22 -0.42
N THR A 57 3.58 -3.48 -0.12
CA THR A 57 2.42 -3.37 -1.00
C THR A 57 2.81 -2.72 -2.33
N TYR A 58 3.63 -1.67 -2.30
CA TYR A 58 4.16 -1.03 -3.51
C TYR A 58 5.07 -1.98 -4.31
N ALA A 59 5.96 -2.72 -3.65
CA ALA A 59 6.84 -3.69 -4.31
C ALA A 59 6.08 -4.85 -5.00
N SER A 60 4.84 -5.11 -4.59
CA SER A 60 3.96 -6.12 -5.19
C SER A 60 2.86 -5.52 -6.07
N TRP A 61 2.84 -4.19 -6.27
CA TRP A 61 1.73 -3.46 -6.87
C TRP A 61 1.36 -3.94 -8.27
N ASP A 62 2.36 -4.21 -9.12
CA ASP A 62 2.10 -4.71 -10.47
C ASP A 62 1.48 -6.12 -10.50
N ARG A 63 1.71 -6.93 -9.45
CA ARG A 63 1.14 -8.27 -9.30
C ARG A 63 -0.24 -8.26 -8.64
N LEU A 64 -0.59 -7.18 -7.96
CA LEU A 64 -1.84 -6.99 -7.23
C LEU A 64 -3.06 -6.67 -8.12
N ARG A 65 -2.93 -6.60 -9.45
CA ARG A 65 -4.02 -6.19 -10.36
C ARG A 65 -5.29 -7.07 -10.35
N GLY A 66 -5.32 -8.15 -9.56
CA GLY A 66 -6.52 -8.97 -9.30
C GLY A 66 -6.83 -9.21 -7.83
N ASP A 67 -6.00 -8.74 -6.90
CA ASP A 67 -6.17 -8.91 -5.45
C ASP A 67 -6.53 -7.56 -4.81
N ASP A 68 -7.23 -7.55 -3.67
CA ASP A 68 -7.55 -6.31 -2.95
C ASP A 68 -6.28 -5.72 -2.31
N PRO A 69 -5.79 -4.54 -2.75
CA PRO A 69 -4.60 -3.91 -2.18
C PRO A 69 -4.76 -3.54 -0.71
N TYR A 70 -6.00 -3.27 -0.26
CA TYR A 70 -6.28 -2.97 1.13
C TYR A 70 -6.13 -4.21 2.02
N ASP A 71 -6.67 -5.35 1.59
CA ASP A 71 -6.47 -6.62 2.30
C ASP A 71 -4.99 -7.02 2.33
N HIS A 72 -4.27 -6.84 1.23
CA HIS A 72 -2.83 -7.10 1.17
C HIS A 72 -2.05 -6.25 2.19
N ALA A 73 -2.34 -4.94 2.27
CA ALA A 73 -1.71 -4.06 3.24
C ALA A 73 -2.04 -4.46 4.69
N ARG A 74 -3.29 -4.85 4.98
CA ARG A 74 -3.70 -5.32 6.31
C ARG A 74 -3.00 -6.60 6.73
N ARG A 75 -2.79 -7.56 5.82
CA ARG A 75 -2.02 -8.78 6.10
C ARG A 75 -0.58 -8.46 6.50
N HIS A 76 0.06 -7.49 5.83
CA HIS A 76 1.41 -7.06 6.21
C HIS A 76 1.47 -6.35 7.56
N LEU A 77 0.41 -5.62 7.95
CA LEU A 77 0.31 -5.01 9.28
C LEU A 77 0.15 -6.08 10.37
N ALA A 78 -0.67 -7.11 10.15
CA ALA A 78 -0.96 -8.15 11.13
C ALA A 78 0.16 -9.20 11.27
N ALA A 79 1.00 -9.38 10.25
CA ALA A 79 2.11 -10.34 10.27
C ALA A 79 3.37 -9.82 10.99
N ARG A 80 3.31 -8.66 11.66
CA ARG A 80 4.43 -7.94 12.27
C ARG A 80 4.13 -7.60 13.72
#